data_AF-A0A953HDM2-F1
#
_entry.id   AF-A0A953HDM2-F1
#
_cell.length_a   1.000
_cell.length_b   1.000
_cell.length_c   1.000
_cell.angle_alpha   90.00
_cell.angle_beta   90.00
_cell.angle_gamma   90.00
#
_symmetry.space_group_name_H-M   'P 1'
#
loop_
_entity.id
_entity.type
_entity.pdbx_description
1 polymer ?
#
loop_
_entity_poly.entity_id
_entity_poly.type
_entity_poly.pdbx_seq_one_letter_code
_entity_poly.pdbx_strand_id
1 'polypeptide(L)'
;MKRSGSADLPLHYGHVPPWLAERMAALGRAVVETVLADQGKGGLLSRLSDPFWFQSLGAVMGMDWHSSGITTSVMGALKRSINPLAKELGIFICGGKGKQSRNTPHDILRFAGITGLPAQDLVRCSKLSAKVDNTAVQDGFQLYQHHFILSSEGEWTVIQQGMRDSSATARRYHWHSPSVRSFTEEPHTGICGEHQGAILNLTDKMALPLKTAMMEVAAEHPERMLAEIAKVRHLVMPGHHDVRAKDVDLKRLGAVLWLAQERNVQHFEELLLLEGLGPRTLQSLALVSEVIYGAPAQFRDPARFSFAHGGKDGHPFPVPTRVYDETIGTLQQAVERSKLGRQDKLQAIASLSKVTARLAEDFVPDGSVEELIAHERAASWKYGGRTVFGKAKPPESRQLNLFDDGLQ
;
A
#
# COMPACT_ATOMS: atom_id res chain seq x y z
N MET A 1 -5.82 -6.53 -22.94
CA MET A 1 -6.23 -6.20 -21.55
C MET A 1 -5.04 -5.62 -20.80
N LYS A 2 -5.07 -4.38 -20.31
CA LYS A 2 -3.94 -3.84 -19.53
C LYS A 2 -4.28 -3.69 -18.05
N ARG A 3 -3.88 -4.69 -17.26
CA ARG A 3 -3.75 -4.58 -15.80
C ARG A 3 -2.65 -3.57 -15.49
N SER A 4 -2.75 -2.85 -14.37
CA SER A 4 -1.66 -1.96 -13.95
C SER A 4 -0.52 -2.72 -13.25
N GLY A 5 -0.85 -3.81 -12.56
CA GLY A 5 0.11 -4.56 -11.76
C GLY A 5 -0.45 -5.84 -11.12
N SER A 6 0.44 -6.71 -10.64
CA SER A 6 0.09 -7.81 -9.74
C SER A 6 1.18 -8.06 -8.69
N ALA A 7 0.81 -8.75 -7.61
CA ALA A 7 1.74 -9.17 -6.57
C ALA A 7 1.47 -10.60 -6.08
N ASP A 8 2.50 -11.43 -5.98
CA ASP A 8 2.46 -12.78 -5.41
C ASP A 8 2.98 -12.73 -3.96
N LEU A 9 2.16 -13.23 -3.03
CA LEU A 9 2.31 -12.99 -1.60
C LEU A 9 2.15 -14.31 -0.82
N PRO A 10 2.99 -14.61 0.18
CA PRO A 10 2.72 -15.69 1.14
C PRO A 10 1.42 -15.45 1.91
N LEU A 11 0.60 -16.49 2.10
CA LEU A 11 -0.61 -16.39 2.93
C LEU A 11 -0.23 -16.19 4.40
N HIS A 12 -0.86 -15.17 4.99
CA HIS A 12 -0.74 -14.88 6.41
C HIS A 12 -2.09 -15.03 7.08
N TYR A 13 -2.07 -15.73 8.21
CA TYR A 13 -3.21 -15.84 9.08
C TYR A 13 -2.99 -14.93 10.30
N GLY A 14 -4.09 -14.45 10.88
CA GLY A 14 -4.06 -13.52 12.01
C GLY A 14 -4.89 -12.27 11.79
N HIS A 15 -5.07 -11.51 12.87
CA HIS A 15 -5.87 -10.29 12.88
C HIS A 15 -5.00 -9.10 13.29
N VAL A 16 -5.22 -7.95 12.65
CA VAL A 16 -4.59 -6.68 13.04
C VAL A 16 -5.25 -6.15 14.32
N PRO A 17 -4.56 -6.06 15.46
CA PRO A 17 -5.19 -5.68 16.71
C PRO A 17 -5.74 -4.24 16.67
N PRO A 18 -6.79 -3.92 17.46
CA PRO A 18 -7.46 -2.61 17.38
C PRO A 18 -6.51 -1.40 17.50
N TRP A 19 -5.54 -1.47 18.42
CA TRP A 19 -4.56 -0.41 18.64
C TRP A 19 -3.71 -0.10 17.40
N LEU A 20 -3.46 -1.10 16.54
CA LEU A 20 -2.74 -0.90 15.30
C LEU A 20 -3.70 -0.47 14.19
N ALA A 21 -4.90 -1.07 14.13
CA ALA A 21 -5.92 -0.74 13.15
C ALA A 21 -6.36 0.74 13.19
N GLU A 22 -6.41 1.34 14.38
CA GLU A 22 -6.68 2.77 14.60
C GLU A 22 -5.55 3.66 14.07
N ARG A 23 -4.29 3.33 14.41
CA ARG A 23 -3.10 4.03 13.92
C ARG A 23 -2.95 3.94 12.41
N MET A 24 -3.19 2.75 11.85
CA MET A 24 -3.24 2.53 10.41
C MET A 24 -4.28 3.43 9.74
N ALA A 25 -5.48 3.55 10.31
CA ALA A 25 -6.54 4.40 9.75
C ALA A 25 -6.14 5.89 9.80
N ALA A 26 -5.52 6.35 10.88
CA ALA A 26 -5.06 7.72 11.04
C ALA A 26 -3.88 8.07 10.11
N LEU A 27 -2.85 7.23 10.04
CA LEU A 27 -1.72 7.43 9.13
C LEU A 27 -2.15 7.33 7.66
N GLY A 28 -2.93 6.29 7.33
CA GLY A 28 -3.44 6.10 5.98
C GLY A 28 -4.28 7.28 5.51
N ARG A 29 -5.10 7.86 6.40
CA ARG A 29 -5.84 9.09 6.11
C ARG A 29 -4.91 10.27 5.82
N ALA A 30 -3.93 10.52 6.70
CA ALA A 30 -3.02 11.65 6.54
C ALA A 30 -2.19 11.54 5.24
N VAL A 31 -1.75 10.33 4.88
CA VAL A 31 -1.10 10.05 3.60
C VAL A 31 -2.04 10.34 2.43
N VAL A 32 -3.28 9.85 2.47
CA VAL A 32 -4.27 10.10 1.41
C VAL A 32 -4.58 11.58 1.27
N GLU A 33 -4.83 12.30 2.36
CA GLU A 33 -5.10 13.74 2.33
C GLU A 33 -3.92 14.52 1.74
N THR A 34 -2.69 14.14 2.08
CA THR A 34 -1.49 14.76 1.52
C THR A 34 -1.34 14.50 0.02
N VAL A 35 -1.53 13.25 -0.42
CA VAL A 35 -1.48 12.90 -1.85
C VAL A 35 -2.58 13.62 -2.62
N LEU A 36 -3.79 13.73 -2.06
CA LEU A 36 -4.89 14.46 -2.69
C LEU A 36 -4.62 15.96 -2.80
N ALA A 37 -4.03 16.57 -1.77
CA ALA A 37 -3.69 18.00 -1.78
C ALA A 37 -2.68 18.35 -2.89
N ASP A 38 -1.67 17.49 -3.10
CA ASP A 38 -0.54 17.82 -3.98
C ASP A 38 -0.62 17.19 -5.37
N GLN A 39 -1.25 16.01 -5.49
CA GLN A 39 -1.28 15.19 -6.71
C GLN A 39 -2.70 14.90 -7.20
N GLY A 40 -3.73 15.30 -6.45
CA GLY A 40 -5.13 15.09 -6.79
C GLY A 40 -5.59 13.62 -6.75
N LYS A 41 -6.83 13.40 -7.19
CA LYS A 41 -7.51 12.10 -7.14
C LYS A 41 -6.86 11.08 -8.07
N GLY A 42 -6.51 11.49 -9.30
CA GLY A 42 -5.81 10.64 -10.25
C GLY A 42 -4.43 10.19 -9.75
N GLY A 43 -3.68 11.09 -9.10
CA GLY A 43 -2.40 10.75 -8.47
C GLY A 43 -2.53 9.66 -7.40
N LEU A 44 -3.54 9.79 -6.52
CA LEU A 44 -3.85 8.76 -5.52
C LEU A 44 -4.23 7.42 -6.16
N LEU A 45 -5.14 7.44 -7.13
CA LEU A 45 -5.62 6.24 -7.81
C LEU A 45 -4.49 5.52 -8.56
N SER A 46 -3.59 6.27 -9.20
CA SER A 46 -2.42 5.75 -9.88
C SER A 46 -1.49 5.04 -8.89
N ARG A 47 -1.19 5.66 -7.74
CA ARG A 47 -0.37 5.05 -6.68
C ARG A 47 -0.98 3.78 -6.10
N LEU A 48 -2.28 3.79 -5.77
CA LEU A 48 -3.00 2.60 -5.30
C LEU A 48 -2.98 1.45 -6.32
N SER A 49 -2.90 1.78 -7.61
CA SER A 49 -2.83 0.78 -8.68
C SER A 49 -1.44 0.16 -8.87
N ASP A 50 -0.41 0.69 -8.21
CA ASP A 50 0.94 0.16 -8.29
C ASP A 50 1.19 -0.88 -7.16
N PRO A 51 1.57 -2.12 -7.49
CA PRO A 51 1.69 -3.18 -6.50
C PRO A 51 2.86 -2.98 -5.53
N PHE A 52 3.94 -2.33 -5.97
CA PHE A 52 5.12 -2.03 -5.16
C PHE A 52 4.84 -0.90 -4.18
N TRP A 53 4.20 0.17 -4.65
CA TRP A 53 3.75 1.28 -3.82
C TRP A 53 2.75 0.81 -2.76
N PHE A 54 1.74 0.03 -3.16
CA PHE A 54 0.74 -0.45 -2.23
C PHE A 54 1.33 -1.37 -1.15
N GLN A 55 2.32 -2.20 -1.51
CA GLN A 55 3.04 -3.02 -0.55
C GLN A 55 3.86 -2.16 0.42
N SER A 56 4.53 -1.14 -0.10
CA SER A 56 5.33 -0.19 0.68
C SER A 56 4.48 0.63 1.65
N LEU A 57 3.29 1.08 1.22
CA LEU A 57 2.29 1.71 2.09
C LEU A 57 1.91 0.77 3.24
N GLY A 58 1.65 -0.51 2.95
CA GLY A 58 1.34 -1.51 3.97
C GLY A 58 2.46 -1.65 5.01
N ALA A 59 3.71 -1.71 4.56
CA ALA A 59 4.88 -1.79 5.42
C ALA A 59 5.05 -0.54 6.30
N VAL A 60 4.92 0.67 5.72
CA VAL A 60 4.92 1.93 6.49
C VAL A 60 3.80 1.97 7.53
N MET A 61 2.64 1.38 7.23
CA MET A 61 1.50 1.31 8.15
C MET A 61 1.69 0.28 9.28
N GLY A 62 2.82 -0.43 9.35
CA GLY A 62 3.15 -1.37 10.43
C GLY A 62 2.69 -2.80 10.18
N MET A 63 2.38 -3.15 8.93
CA MET A 63 2.18 -4.55 8.54
C MET A 63 3.51 -5.21 8.20
N ASP A 64 3.59 -6.53 8.37
CA ASP A 64 4.77 -7.27 7.94
C ASP A 64 4.93 -7.18 6.41
N TRP A 65 6.14 -6.79 5.99
CA TRP A 65 6.46 -6.27 4.67
C TRP A 65 6.09 -7.14 3.48
N HIS A 66 6.00 -8.47 3.65
CA HIS A 66 5.65 -9.43 2.58
C HIS A 66 4.23 -9.96 2.66
N SER A 67 3.48 -9.57 3.68
CA SER A 67 2.25 -10.25 4.05
C SER A 67 1.13 -10.04 3.04
N SER A 68 0.42 -11.13 2.69
CA SER A 68 -0.86 -11.04 1.97
C SER A 68 -1.97 -10.35 2.77
N GLY A 69 -1.79 -10.21 4.09
CA GLY A 69 -2.69 -9.50 4.98
C GLY A 69 -2.69 -7.97 4.78
N ILE A 70 -1.68 -7.42 4.09
CA ILE A 70 -1.57 -6.00 3.77
C ILE A 70 -2.83 -5.51 3.05
N THR A 71 -3.32 -6.25 2.05
CA THR A 71 -4.50 -5.86 1.27
C THR A 71 -5.73 -5.67 2.14
N THR A 72 -6.03 -6.67 2.99
CA THR A 72 -7.18 -6.60 3.91
C THR A 72 -7.07 -5.42 4.87
N SER A 73 -5.86 -5.22 5.41
CA SER A 73 -5.63 -4.32 6.53
C SER A 73 -5.55 -2.88 6.07
N VAL A 74 -4.81 -2.60 5.00
CA VAL A 74 -4.70 -1.28 4.37
C VAL A 74 -6.05 -0.87 3.81
N MET A 75 -6.70 -1.70 2.99
CA MET A 75 -8.00 -1.32 2.42
C MET A 75 -9.08 -1.17 3.49
N GLY A 76 -9.06 -1.99 4.53
CA GLY A 76 -9.95 -1.84 5.67
C GLY A 76 -9.72 -0.54 6.44
N ALA A 77 -8.45 -0.18 6.69
CA ALA A 77 -8.08 1.07 7.36
C ALA A 77 -8.48 2.30 6.53
N LEU A 78 -8.13 2.33 5.23
CA LEU A 78 -8.49 3.40 4.32
C LEU A 78 -10.01 3.52 4.16
N LYS A 79 -10.74 2.42 3.98
CA LYS A 79 -12.21 2.48 3.85
C LYS A 79 -12.85 3.11 5.09
N ARG A 80 -12.38 2.76 6.29
CA ARG A 80 -12.91 3.31 7.54
C ARG A 80 -12.61 4.80 7.72
N SER A 81 -11.44 5.28 7.29
CA SER A 81 -11.04 6.68 7.50
C SER A 81 -11.42 7.63 6.36
N ILE A 82 -11.49 7.13 5.11
CA ILE A 82 -11.78 7.94 3.92
C ILE A 82 -13.27 8.05 3.63
N ASN A 83 -14.04 6.97 3.74
CA ASN A 83 -15.46 7.00 3.37
C ASN A 83 -16.30 8.01 4.18
N PRO A 84 -16.06 8.24 5.49
CA PRO A 84 -16.75 9.30 6.23
C PRO A 84 -16.53 10.70 5.66
N LEU A 85 -15.42 10.91 4.94
CA LEU A 85 -14.99 12.18 4.36
C LEU A 85 -15.12 12.19 2.83
N ALA A 86 -15.80 11.20 2.25
CA ALA A 86 -15.84 11.01 0.81
C ALA A 86 -16.40 12.20 0.03
N LYS A 87 -17.29 12.99 0.64
CA LYS A 87 -17.82 14.22 0.03
C LYS A 87 -16.75 15.31 -0.08
N GLU A 88 -15.89 15.45 0.93
CA GLU A 88 -14.78 16.42 0.94
C GLU A 88 -13.64 15.96 0.03
N LEU A 89 -13.22 14.71 0.19
CA LEU A 89 -12.06 14.16 -0.50
C LEU A 89 -12.37 13.77 -1.96
N GLY A 90 -13.65 13.58 -2.27
CA GLY A 90 -14.09 13.13 -3.58
C GLY A 90 -13.60 11.73 -3.94
N ILE A 91 -13.29 10.89 -2.94
CA ILE A 91 -12.86 9.49 -3.08
C ILE A 91 -13.77 8.60 -2.23
N PHE A 92 -14.19 7.47 -2.77
CA PHE A 92 -14.98 6.48 -2.06
C PHE A 92 -14.47 5.06 -2.33
N ILE A 93 -14.29 4.28 -1.27
CA ILE A 93 -13.80 2.90 -1.35
C ILE A 93 -14.99 1.95 -1.22
N CYS A 94 -15.33 1.30 -2.32
CA CYS A 94 -16.38 0.28 -2.41
C CYS A 94 -15.82 -1.12 -2.15
N GLY A 95 -16.68 -2.04 -1.72
CA GLY A 95 -16.33 -3.45 -1.62
C GLY A 95 -15.59 -3.83 -0.35
N GLY A 96 -14.86 -4.95 -0.36
CA GLY A 96 -14.20 -5.50 0.81
C GLY A 96 -13.83 -6.96 0.68
N LYS A 97 -13.61 -7.61 1.83
CA LYS A 97 -13.41 -9.06 1.94
C LYS A 97 -14.75 -9.80 2.06
N GLY A 98 -14.85 -10.99 1.46
CA GLY A 98 -15.99 -11.89 1.61
C GLY A 98 -17.32 -11.25 1.17
N LYS A 99 -18.33 -11.20 2.05
CA LYS A 99 -19.64 -10.62 1.70
C LYS A 99 -19.56 -9.17 1.20
N GLN A 100 -18.60 -8.38 1.69
CA GLN A 100 -18.42 -7.00 1.25
C GLN A 100 -17.96 -6.91 -0.21
N SER A 101 -17.16 -7.88 -0.69
CA SER A 101 -16.72 -7.92 -2.09
C SER A 101 -17.92 -7.99 -3.05
N ARG A 102 -18.92 -8.81 -2.69
CA ARG A 102 -20.17 -8.98 -3.44
C ARG A 102 -21.10 -7.78 -3.36
N ASN A 103 -20.95 -6.94 -2.34
CA ASN A 103 -21.77 -5.73 -2.16
C ASN A 103 -21.24 -4.52 -2.94
N THR A 104 -20.08 -4.63 -3.59
CA THR A 104 -19.46 -3.54 -4.35
C THR A 104 -20.42 -2.82 -5.31
N PRO A 105 -21.31 -3.49 -6.06
CA PRO A 105 -22.27 -2.80 -6.92
C PRO A 105 -23.19 -1.83 -6.17
N HIS A 106 -23.66 -2.19 -4.98
CA HIS A 106 -24.51 -1.30 -4.17
C HIS A 106 -23.73 -0.10 -3.64
N ASP A 107 -22.47 -0.30 -3.24
CA ASP A 107 -21.59 0.78 -2.83
C ASP A 107 -21.38 1.79 -3.97
N ILE A 108 -21.18 1.31 -5.20
CA ILE A 108 -21.07 2.14 -6.41
C ILE A 108 -22.36 2.91 -6.68
N LEU A 109 -23.52 2.23 -6.70
CA LEU A 109 -24.82 2.87 -6.93
C LEU A 109 -25.08 4.02 -5.95
N ARG A 110 -24.77 3.81 -4.67
CA ARG A 110 -24.92 4.84 -3.63
C ARG A 110 -24.02 6.05 -3.89
N PHE A 111 -22.74 5.84 -4.17
CA PHE A 111 -21.81 6.95 -4.38
C PHE A 111 -22.10 7.69 -5.70
N ALA A 112 -22.44 6.96 -6.75
CA ALA A 112 -22.88 7.52 -8.03
C ALA A 112 -24.18 8.33 -7.90
N GLY A 113 -25.12 7.90 -7.05
CA GLY A 113 -26.33 8.66 -6.76
C GLY A 113 -26.08 10.03 -6.10
N ILE A 114 -24.96 10.19 -5.39
CA ILE A 114 -24.56 11.47 -4.77
C ILE A 114 -23.78 12.34 -5.76
N THR A 115 -23.02 11.73 -6.67
CA THR A 115 -22.06 12.41 -7.54
C THR A 115 -22.55 12.63 -8.97
N GLY A 116 -23.62 11.95 -9.39
CA GLY A 116 -24.13 11.99 -10.77
C GLY A 116 -23.35 11.12 -11.76
N LEU A 117 -22.43 10.28 -11.29
CA LEU A 117 -21.62 9.40 -12.14
C LEU A 117 -22.46 8.30 -12.82
N PRO A 118 -22.02 7.77 -13.99
CA PRO A 118 -22.74 6.71 -14.71
C PRO A 118 -22.65 5.36 -13.96
N ALA A 119 -23.57 5.17 -13.02
CA ALA A 119 -23.49 4.09 -12.04
C ALA A 119 -23.48 2.69 -12.68
N GLN A 120 -24.26 2.47 -13.75
CA GLN A 120 -24.35 1.17 -14.41
C GLN A 120 -23.04 0.78 -15.11
N ASP A 121 -22.38 1.75 -15.75
CA ASP A 121 -21.09 1.53 -16.40
C ASP A 121 -20.00 1.22 -15.37
N LEU A 122 -19.99 1.94 -14.24
CA LEU A 122 -19.05 1.68 -13.14
C LEU A 122 -19.28 0.29 -12.50
N VAL A 123 -20.54 -0.10 -12.31
CA VAL A 123 -20.90 -1.46 -11.86
C VAL A 123 -20.41 -2.51 -12.86
N ARG A 124 -20.55 -2.24 -14.16
CA ARG A 124 -20.06 -3.12 -15.22
C ARG A 124 -18.53 -3.23 -15.17
N CYS A 125 -17.79 -2.11 -15.09
CA CYS A 125 -16.33 -2.10 -14.93
C CYS A 125 -15.87 -2.90 -13.70
N SER A 126 -16.53 -2.71 -12.56
CA SER A 126 -16.24 -3.47 -11.34
C SER A 126 -16.45 -4.98 -11.53
N LYS A 127 -17.56 -5.39 -12.16
CA LYS A 127 -17.86 -6.81 -12.39
C LYS A 127 -16.91 -7.44 -13.40
N LEU A 128 -16.58 -6.72 -14.48
CA LEU A 128 -15.65 -7.19 -15.50
C LEU A 128 -14.24 -7.39 -14.93
N SER A 129 -13.72 -6.43 -14.16
CA SER A 129 -12.40 -6.56 -13.50
C SER A 129 -12.33 -7.82 -12.60
N ALA A 130 -13.39 -8.06 -11.80
CA ALA A 130 -13.49 -9.26 -10.98
C ALA A 130 -13.57 -10.55 -11.82
N LYS A 131 -14.32 -10.54 -12.93
CA LYS A 131 -14.49 -11.70 -13.79
C LYS A 131 -13.23 -12.05 -14.59
N VAL A 132 -12.49 -11.05 -15.04
CA VAL A 132 -11.22 -11.29 -15.74
C VAL A 132 -10.26 -12.04 -14.82
N ASP A 133 -9.99 -11.51 -13.63
CA ASP A 133 -8.99 -12.14 -12.76
C ASP A 133 -9.46 -13.47 -12.16
N ASN A 134 -10.77 -13.64 -11.89
CA ASN A 134 -11.29 -14.87 -11.29
C ASN A 134 -11.59 -15.99 -12.31
N THR A 135 -11.86 -15.66 -13.57
CA THR A 135 -12.40 -16.63 -14.54
C THR A 135 -11.61 -16.66 -15.84
N ALA A 136 -11.28 -15.50 -16.42
CA ALA A 136 -10.56 -15.48 -17.70
C ALA A 136 -9.10 -15.90 -17.53
N VAL A 137 -8.45 -15.49 -16.44
CA VAL A 137 -7.00 -15.69 -16.26
C VAL A 137 -6.61 -17.12 -15.91
N GLN A 138 -7.55 -17.91 -15.37
CA GLN A 138 -7.38 -19.34 -15.09
C GLN A 138 -6.06 -19.69 -14.36
N ASP A 139 -5.51 -18.76 -13.57
CA ASP A 139 -4.24 -18.93 -12.87
C ASP A 139 -4.39 -19.67 -11.54
N GLY A 140 -5.53 -20.33 -11.30
CA GLY A 140 -5.78 -21.12 -10.10
C GLY A 140 -5.90 -20.33 -8.79
N PHE A 141 -6.01 -19.00 -8.82
CA PHE A 141 -6.32 -18.20 -7.63
C PHE A 141 -7.81 -17.86 -7.57
N GLN A 142 -8.46 -18.08 -6.42
CA GLN A 142 -9.86 -17.77 -6.22
C GLN A 142 -10.03 -16.43 -5.48
N LEU A 143 -10.73 -15.47 -6.08
CA LEU A 143 -10.92 -14.14 -5.49
C LEU A 143 -11.75 -14.20 -4.20
N TYR A 144 -11.24 -13.55 -3.16
CA TYR A 144 -11.94 -13.42 -1.88
C TYR A 144 -12.01 -11.96 -1.38
N GLN A 145 -11.28 -11.05 -2.02
CA GLN A 145 -11.38 -9.61 -1.80
C GLN A 145 -11.57 -8.88 -3.12
N HIS A 146 -12.42 -7.85 -3.09
CA HIS A 146 -12.62 -6.95 -4.22
C HIS A 146 -12.85 -5.54 -3.68
N HIS A 147 -11.96 -4.62 -4.01
CA HIS A 147 -12.07 -3.22 -3.65
C HIS A 147 -12.08 -2.36 -4.90
N PHE A 148 -13.09 -1.50 -5.03
CA PHE A 148 -13.23 -0.57 -6.14
C PHE A 148 -13.14 0.84 -5.57
N ILE A 149 -12.01 1.51 -5.80
CA ILE A 149 -11.75 2.88 -5.32
C ILE A 149 -12.18 3.83 -6.43
N LEU A 150 -13.18 4.67 -6.15
CA LEU A 150 -13.84 5.52 -7.12
C LEU A 150 -13.66 6.99 -6.74
N SER A 151 -13.20 7.79 -7.69
CA SER A 151 -13.21 9.24 -7.58
C SER A 151 -14.56 9.82 -8.01
N SER A 152 -14.86 11.01 -7.49
CA SER A 152 -15.98 11.86 -7.93
C SER A 152 -15.83 12.35 -9.38
N GLU A 153 -14.66 12.20 -9.99
CA GLU A 153 -14.38 12.52 -11.40
C GLU A 153 -14.61 11.31 -12.33
N GLY A 154 -15.00 10.16 -11.79
CA GLY A 154 -15.30 8.95 -12.55
C GLY A 154 -14.09 8.04 -12.78
N GLU A 155 -12.87 8.50 -12.50
CA GLU A 155 -11.68 7.63 -12.48
C GLU A 155 -11.76 6.63 -11.33
N TRP A 156 -11.24 5.43 -11.56
CA TRP A 156 -11.21 4.36 -10.57
C TRP A 156 -9.95 3.50 -10.63
N THR A 157 -9.67 2.83 -9.52
CA THR A 157 -8.67 1.77 -9.37
C THR A 157 -9.31 0.57 -8.69
N VAL A 158 -8.98 -0.64 -9.11
CA VAL A 158 -9.40 -1.88 -8.46
C VAL A 158 -8.20 -2.55 -7.82
N ILE A 159 -8.39 -2.99 -6.57
CA ILE A 159 -7.45 -3.88 -5.88
C ILE A 159 -8.25 -5.10 -5.43
N GLN A 160 -7.91 -6.25 -5.98
CA GLN A 160 -8.56 -7.52 -5.68
C GLN A 160 -7.52 -8.58 -5.35
N GLN A 161 -7.89 -9.54 -4.51
CA GLN A 161 -6.96 -10.58 -4.08
C GLN A 161 -7.61 -11.95 -4.17
N GLY A 162 -6.91 -12.85 -4.85
CA GLY A 162 -7.20 -14.27 -4.87
C GLY A 162 -6.26 -15.05 -3.96
N MET A 163 -6.71 -16.22 -3.51
CA MET A 163 -5.89 -17.17 -2.77
C MET A 163 -5.85 -18.51 -3.50
N ARG A 164 -4.74 -19.22 -3.32
CA ARG A 164 -4.58 -20.62 -3.72
C ARG A 164 -4.15 -21.41 -2.49
N ASP A 165 -5.06 -22.23 -1.98
CA ASP A 165 -4.84 -22.98 -0.74
C ASP A 165 -3.72 -24.02 -0.89
N SER A 166 -3.60 -24.65 -2.05
CA SER A 166 -2.60 -25.71 -2.29
C SER A 166 -1.14 -25.24 -2.19
N SER A 167 -0.86 -23.97 -2.47
CA SER A 167 0.48 -23.39 -2.37
C SER A 167 0.63 -22.41 -1.21
N ALA A 168 -0.40 -22.22 -0.39
CA ALA A 168 -0.44 -21.22 0.66
C ALA A 168 -0.02 -19.81 0.18
N THR A 169 -0.43 -19.44 -1.03
CA THR A 169 -0.12 -18.13 -1.64
C THR A 169 -1.38 -17.34 -1.97
N ALA A 170 -1.25 -16.02 -1.98
CA ALA A 170 -2.22 -15.10 -2.55
C ALA A 170 -1.63 -14.35 -3.74
N ARG A 171 -2.50 -14.01 -4.69
CA ARG A 171 -2.19 -13.10 -5.77
C ARG A 171 -3.08 -11.87 -5.67
N ARG A 172 -2.46 -10.70 -5.62
CA ARG A 172 -3.13 -9.40 -5.66
C ARG A 172 -3.07 -8.86 -7.08
N TYR A 173 -4.19 -8.37 -7.58
CA TYR A 173 -4.33 -7.80 -8.91
C TYR A 173 -4.74 -6.33 -8.78
N HIS A 174 -4.16 -5.50 -9.65
CA HIS A 174 -4.43 -4.08 -9.71
C HIS A 174 -4.91 -3.67 -11.11
N TRP A 175 -5.94 -2.84 -11.13
CA TRP A 175 -6.47 -2.20 -12.33
C TRP A 175 -6.52 -0.70 -12.13
N HIS A 176 -6.32 0.07 -13.20
CA HIS A 176 -6.41 1.51 -13.18
C HIS A 176 -7.12 2.01 -14.43
N SER A 177 -8.23 2.72 -14.25
CA SER A 177 -9.13 3.10 -15.34
C SER A 177 -8.47 3.80 -16.53
N PRO A 178 -7.51 4.74 -16.37
CA PRO A 178 -6.85 5.38 -17.52
C PRO A 178 -6.01 4.42 -18.37
N SER A 179 -5.61 3.27 -17.82
CA SER A 179 -4.87 2.23 -18.54
C SER A 179 -5.78 1.18 -19.19
N VAL A 180 -7.09 1.20 -18.90
CA VAL A 180 -8.04 0.24 -19.44
C VAL A 180 -8.56 0.73 -20.77
N ARG A 181 -8.00 0.19 -21.86
CA ARG A 181 -8.46 0.45 -23.24
C ARG A 181 -9.63 -0.45 -23.64
N SER A 182 -9.61 -1.71 -23.18
CA SER A 182 -10.69 -2.68 -23.36
C SER A 182 -10.53 -3.84 -22.36
N PHE A 183 -11.66 -4.40 -21.93
CA PHE A 183 -11.73 -5.57 -21.05
C PHE A 183 -11.76 -6.89 -21.83
N THR A 184 -11.87 -6.87 -23.16
CA THR A 184 -12.12 -8.08 -23.97
C THR A 184 -11.27 -8.17 -25.23
N GLU A 185 -10.67 -7.07 -25.68
CA GLU A 185 -9.92 -7.01 -26.94
C GLU A 185 -8.63 -6.18 -26.78
N GLU A 186 -7.59 -6.48 -27.56
CA GLU A 186 -6.89 -5.46 -28.35
C GLU A 186 -6.44 -6.12 -29.66
N PRO A 187 -7.01 -5.74 -30.81
CA PRO A 187 -6.20 -5.54 -31.98
C PRO A 187 -6.08 -4.03 -32.20
N HIS A 188 -5.03 -3.64 -32.88
CA HIS A 188 -4.69 -2.25 -33.18
C HIS A 188 -5.86 -1.41 -33.72
N THR A 189 -5.81 -0.11 -33.39
CA THR A 189 -6.35 1.03 -34.15
C THR A 189 -7.84 1.05 -34.49
N GLY A 190 -8.56 1.97 -33.81
CA GLY A 190 -9.65 2.78 -34.37
C GLY A 190 -10.95 2.05 -34.69
N ILE A 191 -12.08 2.58 -34.21
CA ILE A 191 -13.33 2.78 -34.98
C ILE A 191 -14.27 3.62 -34.10
N CYS A 192 -14.73 4.75 -34.64
CA CYS A 192 -15.82 5.57 -34.13
C CYS A 192 -17.17 4.85 -34.29
N GLY A 193 -18.11 5.08 -33.37
CA GLY A 193 -19.51 4.72 -33.55
C GLY A 193 -20.40 5.21 -32.40
N GLU A 194 -21.56 5.77 -32.74
CA GLU A 194 -22.52 6.40 -31.82
C GLU A 194 -23.23 5.45 -30.85
N HIS A 195 -23.70 6.04 -29.74
CA HIS A 195 -24.32 5.40 -28.58
C HIS A 195 -25.75 4.91 -28.85
N GLN A 196 -26.04 3.60 -28.73
CA GLN A 196 -27.42 3.10 -28.62
C GLN A 196 -27.50 1.90 -27.67
N GLY A 197 -28.19 2.09 -26.54
CA GLY A 197 -28.29 1.09 -25.47
C GLY A 197 -29.25 -0.07 -25.76
N ALA A 198 -29.11 -1.15 -24.98
CA ALA A 198 -30.14 -2.11 -24.57
C ALA A 198 -29.58 -2.99 -23.43
N ILE A 199 -30.41 -3.34 -22.45
CA ILE A 199 -30.05 -4.23 -21.34
C ILE A 199 -29.79 -5.64 -21.88
N LEU A 200 -28.62 -6.19 -21.54
CA LEU A 200 -28.05 -7.42 -22.11
C LEU A 200 -28.78 -8.68 -21.62
N ASN A 201 -29.52 -9.35 -22.50
CA ASN A 201 -30.07 -10.68 -22.27
C ASN A 201 -29.15 -11.77 -22.87
N LEU A 202 -28.35 -12.42 -22.03
CA LEU A 202 -27.40 -13.46 -22.47
C LEU A 202 -28.05 -14.78 -22.90
N THR A 203 -29.36 -14.97 -22.72
CA THR A 203 -30.08 -16.14 -23.27
C THR A 203 -30.57 -15.91 -24.70
N ASP A 204 -30.45 -14.70 -25.23
CA ASP A 204 -30.86 -14.36 -26.59
C ASP A 204 -30.00 -15.10 -27.64
N LYS A 205 -30.63 -15.47 -28.76
CA LYS A 205 -29.99 -16.07 -29.93
C LYS A 205 -29.09 -15.05 -30.66
N MET A 206 -29.39 -13.75 -30.55
CA MET A 206 -28.58 -12.68 -31.12
C MET A 206 -27.32 -12.36 -30.30
N ALA A 207 -27.18 -12.91 -29.08
CA ALA A 207 -25.98 -12.77 -28.25
C ALA A 207 -24.83 -13.71 -28.68
N LEU A 208 -24.96 -14.39 -29.83
CA LEU A 208 -23.98 -15.37 -30.32
C LEU A 208 -22.58 -14.76 -30.53
N PRO A 209 -22.40 -13.57 -31.15
CA PRO A 209 -21.07 -12.98 -31.32
C PRO A 209 -20.37 -12.70 -29.98
N LEU A 210 -21.12 -12.25 -28.97
CA LEU A 210 -20.60 -11.99 -27.63
C LEU A 210 -20.25 -13.30 -26.90
N LYS A 211 -21.07 -14.35 -27.06
CA LYS A 211 -20.76 -15.69 -26.54
C LYS A 211 -19.50 -16.25 -27.19
N THR A 212 -19.35 -16.07 -28.51
CA THR A 212 -18.16 -16.49 -29.25
C THR A 212 -16.91 -15.76 -28.77
N ALA A 213 -16.94 -14.43 -28.64
CA ALA A 213 -15.82 -13.65 -28.09
C ALA A 213 -15.48 -14.06 -26.65
N MET A 214 -16.48 -14.34 -25.81
CA MET A 214 -16.24 -14.86 -24.45
C MET A 214 -15.62 -16.27 -24.46
N MET A 215 -16.00 -17.12 -25.41
CA MET A 215 -15.41 -18.45 -25.58
C MET A 215 -14.01 -18.37 -26.18
N GLU A 216 -13.71 -17.42 -27.05
CA GLU A 216 -12.38 -17.18 -27.61
C GLU A 216 -11.39 -16.71 -26.54
N VAL A 217 -11.82 -15.79 -25.66
CA VAL A 217 -11.03 -15.37 -24.48
C VAL A 217 -10.86 -16.53 -23.48
N ALA A 218 -11.90 -17.35 -23.29
CA ALA A 218 -11.82 -18.52 -22.40
C ALA A 218 -10.98 -19.67 -23.00
N ALA A 219 -10.84 -19.71 -24.33
CA ALA A 219 -10.04 -20.67 -25.09
C ALA A 219 -8.63 -20.15 -25.42
N GLU A 220 -8.30 -18.94 -24.98
CA GLU A 220 -6.98 -18.35 -25.18
C GLU A 220 -5.91 -19.16 -24.42
N HIS A 221 -4.75 -19.40 -25.06
CA HIS A 221 -3.72 -20.24 -24.45
C HIS A 221 -3.14 -19.58 -23.18
N PRO A 222 -3.12 -20.27 -22.03
CA PRO A 222 -2.62 -19.75 -20.76
C PRO A 222 -1.21 -19.13 -20.88
N GLU A 223 -0.37 -19.68 -21.74
CA GLU A 223 1.00 -19.21 -21.97
C GLU A 223 1.07 -17.79 -22.56
N ARG A 224 0.14 -17.42 -23.44
CA ARG A 224 0.07 -16.06 -24.01
C ARG A 224 -0.44 -15.06 -22.97
N MET A 225 -1.43 -15.45 -22.17
CA MET A 225 -1.90 -14.64 -21.04
C MET A 225 -0.82 -14.45 -19.98
N LEU A 226 -0.04 -15.49 -19.67
CA LEU A 226 1.11 -15.42 -18.76
C LEU A 226 2.22 -14.51 -19.29
N ALA A 227 2.50 -14.53 -20.59
CA ALA A 227 3.47 -13.63 -21.22
C ALA A 227 3.04 -12.15 -21.16
N GLU A 228 1.74 -11.85 -21.29
CA GLU A 228 1.22 -10.50 -21.09
C GLU A 228 1.22 -10.08 -19.61
N ILE A 229 0.97 -11.01 -18.68
CA ILE A 229 1.17 -10.78 -17.23
C ILE A 229 2.64 -10.45 -16.92
N ALA A 230 3.60 -11.06 -17.62
CA ALA A 230 5.02 -10.77 -17.46
C ALA A 230 5.42 -9.37 -17.95
N LYS A 231 4.63 -8.73 -18.85
CA LYS A 231 4.82 -7.33 -19.27
C LYS A 231 4.21 -6.32 -18.29
N VAL A 232 3.41 -6.79 -17.34
CA VAL A 232 2.77 -5.99 -16.28
C VAL A 232 3.72 -5.91 -15.08
N ARG A 233 3.72 -4.80 -14.33
CA ARG A 233 4.52 -4.69 -13.10
C ARG A 233 4.16 -5.83 -12.14
N HIS A 234 5.12 -6.71 -11.88
CA HIS A 234 4.91 -7.90 -11.07
C HIS A 234 5.83 -7.90 -9.85
N LEU A 235 5.23 -7.90 -8.66
CA LEU A 235 5.94 -8.00 -7.39
C LEU A 235 5.87 -9.45 -6.90
N VAL A 236 7.00 -10.03 -6.50
CA VAL A 236 7.03 -11.35 -5.85
C VAL A 236 7.63 -11.19 -4.46
N MET A 237 6.82 -11.46 -3.45
CA MET A 237 7.28 -11.42 -2.07
C MET A 237 7.79 -12.79 -1.62
N PRO A 238 8.89 -12.85 -0.85
CA PRO A 238 9.44 -14.12 -0.42
C PRO A 238 8.61 -14.73 0.72
N GLY A 239 8.76 -16.03 0.92
CA GLY A 239 8.05 -16.77 1.97
C GLY A 239 8.63 -16.63 3.39
N HIS A 240 9.63 -15.78 3.63
CA HIS A 240 10.29 -15.65 4.94
C HIS A 240 9.97 -14.33 5.64
N HIS A 241 9.70 -14.36 6.95
CA HIS A 241 9.30 -13.21 7.77
C HIS A 241 10.40 -12.21 8.06
N ASP A 242 11.62 -12.68 8.27
CA ASP A 242 12.77 -11.82 8.53
C ASP A 242 13.11 -10.96 7.31
N VAL A 243 13.48 -9.71 7.58
CA VAL A 243 14.04 -8.79 6.58
C VAL A 243 15.55 -9.02 6.53
N ARG A 244 16.09 -9.25 5.35
CA ARG A 244 17.51 -9.54 5.12
C ARG A 244 18.13 -8.46 4.26
N ALA A 245 19.46 -8.38 4.25
CA ALA A 245 20.20 -7.42 3.42
C ALA A 245 19.81 -7.45 1.93
N LYS A 246 19.48 -8.63 1.38
CA LYS A 246 19.06 -8.78 -0.02
C LYS A 246 17.67 -8.21 -0.34
N ASP A 247 16.84 -7.98 0.68
CA ASP A 247 15.45 -7.53 0.50
C ASP A 247 15.35 -6.00 0.50
N VAL A 248 16.46 -5.31 0.77
CA VAL A 248 16.54 -3.87 1.03
C VAL A 248 17.63 -3.23 0.16
N ASP A 249 17.33 -2.07 -0.44
CA ASP A 249 18.36 -1.21 -1.01
C ASP A 249 19.12 -0.53 0.13
N LEU A 250 20.31 -1.07 0.44
CA LEU A 250 21.14 -0.62 1.55
C LEU A 250 21.58 0.84 1.42
N LYS A 251 21.77 1.34 0.19
CA LYS A 251 22.13 2.74 -0.03
C LYS A 251 21.00 3.65 0.39
N ARG A 252 19.78 3.31 -0.02
CA ARG A 252 18.59 4.10 0.30
C ARG A 252 18.24 4.01 1.78
N LEU A 253 18.30 2.82 2.38
CA LEU A 253 18.05 2.67 3.81
C LEU A 253 19.10 3.44 4.61
N GLY A 254 20.38 3.30 4.26
CA GLY A 254 21.48 4.02 4.89
C GLY A 254 21.34 5.54 4.80
N ALA A 255 20.95 6.07 3.62
CA ALA A 255 20.68 7.49 3.45
C ALA A 255 19.57 8.02 4.38
N VAL A 256 18.50 7.25 4.57
CA VAL A 256 17.41 7.59 5.51
C VAL A 256 17.91 7.59 6.96
N LEU A 257 18.70 6.58 7.35
CA LEU A 257 19.25 6.47 8.70
C LEU A 257 20.26 7.58 8.99
N TRP A 258 21.10 7.90 8.01
CA TRP A 258 22.08 8.98 8.08
C TRP A 258 21.37 10.32 8.24
N LEU A 259 20.34 10.61 7.44
CA LEU A 259 19.52 11.82 7.58
C LEU A 259 18.92 11.93 8.99
N ALA A 260 18.48 10.81 9.57
CA ALA A 260 17.89 10.80 10.89
C ALA A 260 18.90 11.05 12.03
N GLN A 261 20.13 10.55 11.89
CA GLN A 261 21.16 10.62 12.94
C GLN A 261 22.03 11.87 12.86
N GLU A 262 22.25 12.40 11.67
CA GLU A 262 23.20 13.49 11.44
C GLU A 262 22.62 14.83 11.92
N ARG A 263 23.31 15.50 12.84
CA ARG A 263 22.87 16.80 13.39
C ARG A 263 22.99 17.94 12.37
N ASN A 264 23.76 17.73 11.31
CA ASN A 264 24.00 18.71 10.25
C ASN A 264 22.78 18.99 9.37
N VAL A 265 21.66 18.29 9.59
CA VAL A 265 20.36 18.59 8.98
C VAL A 265 19.82 19.97 9.39
N GLN A 266 20.29 20.53 10.51
CA GLN A 266 19.97 21.89 10.97
C GLN A 266 20.39 22.99 9.98
N HIS A 267 21.25 22.70 8.99
CA HIS A 267 21.61 23.66 7.94
C HIS A 267 20.71 23.58 6.69
N PHE A 268 19.75 22.66 6.67
CA PHE A 268 18.76 22.59 5.61
C PHE A 268 17.55 23.42 6.02
N GLU A 269 17.40 24.62 5.44
CA GLU A 269 16.34 25.58 5.80
C GLU A 269 14.94 24.95 5.80
N GLU A 270 14.67 24.07 4.84
CA GLU A 270 13.39 23.36 4.72
C GLU A 270 13.14 22.40 5.90
N LEU A 271 14.19 21.89 6.58
CA LEU A 271 14.08 20.92 7.67
C LEU A 271 14.09 21.58 9.06
N LEU A 272 14.38 22.87 9.16
CA LEU A 272 14.23 23.65 10.41
C LEU A 272 12.79 23.62 10.93
N LEU A 273 11.81 23.49 10.04
CA LEU A 273 10.39 23.41 10.40
C LEU A 273 10.00 22.05 11.04
N LEU A 274 10.93 21.10 11.04
CA LEU A 274 10.83 19.81 11.71
C LEU A 274 11.68 19.75 12.99
N GLU A 275 12.15 20.89 13.49
CA GLU A 275 12.86 20.98 14.76
C GLU A 275 12.01 20.43 15.91
N GLY A 276 12.66 19.72 16.84
CA GLY A 276 12.03 19.05 17.97
C GLY A 276 11.66 17.58 17.71
N LEU A 277 11.71 17.11 16.47
CA LEU A 277 11.53 15.68 16.17
C LEU A 277 12.78 14.89 16.53
N GLY A 278 12.60 13.79 17.25
CA GLY A 278 13.69 12.85 17.54
C GLY A 278 14.18 12.14 16.27
N PRO A 279 15.43 11.65 16.22
CA PRO A 279 16.01 10.91 15.09
C PRO A 279 15.08 9.84 14.54
N ARG A 280 14.48 9.08 15.45
CA ARG A 280 13.60 7.95 15.09
C ARG A 280 12.33 8.39 14.37
N THR A 281 11.74 9.51 14.77
CA THR A 281 10.55 10.07 14.13
C THR A 281 10.90 10.70 12.78
N LEU A 282 12.07 11.35 12.68
CA LEU A 282 12.57 11.87 11.41
C LEU A 282 12.80 10.75 10.39
N GLN A 283 13.36 9.61 10.83
CA GLN A 283 13.51 8.41 10.02
C GLN A 283 12.15 7.90 9.49
N SER A 284 11.15 7.77 10.37
CA SER A 284 9.80 7.33 10.01
C SER A 284 9.15 8.29 9.01
N LEU A 285 9.26 9.61 9.24
CA LEU A 285 8.73 10.63 8.34
C LEU A 285 9.44 10.65 6.99
N ALA A 286 10.73 10.37 6.91
CA ALA A 286 11.43 10.30 5.63
C ALA A 286 10.90 9.16 4.76
N LEU A 287 10.66 7.97 5.34
CA LEU A 287 10.05 6.85 4.62
C LEU A 287 8.56 7.10 4.27
N VAL A 288 7.81 7.76 5.15
CA VAL A 288 6.43 8.21 4.85
C VAL A 288 6.43 9.25 3.71
N SER A 289 7.37 10.19 3.73
CA SER A 289 7.56 11.18 2.68
C SER A 289 7.89 10.50 1.35
N GLU A 290 8.72 9.47 1.34
CA GLU A 290 8.97 8.70 0.11
C GLU A 290 7.71 7.98 -0.37
N VAL A 291 6.84 7.46 0.50
CA VAL A 291 5.54 6.93 0.07
C VAL A 291 4.68 8.02 -0.58
N ILE A 292 4.68 9.25 -0.06
CA ILE A 292 3.85 10.34 -0.60
C ILE A 292 4.44 10.90 -1.91
N TYR A 293 5.73 11.21 -1.92
CA TYR A 293 6.39 12.01 -2.97
C TYR A 293 7.39 11.23 -3.82
N GLY A 294 7.71 10.01 -3.42
CA GLY A 294 8.72 9.20 -4.08
C GLY A 294 8.36 8.78 -5.49
N ALA A 295 9.39 8.61 -6.31
CA ALA A 295 9.30 8.16 -7.69
C ALA A 295 9.12 6.64 -7.77
N PRO A 296 8.49 6.10 -8.83
CA PRO A 296 8.21 4.67 -8.96
C PRO A 296 9.42 3.74 -8.76
N ALA A 297 10.63 4.17 -9.11
CA ALA A 297 11.86 3.39 -8.96
C ALA A 297 12.26 3.14 -7.48
N GLN A 298 11.78 3.98 -6.55
CA GLN A 298 12.12 3.93 -5.13
C GLN A 298 11.31 2.87 -4.35
N PHE A 299 10.32 2.23 -4.99
CA PHE A 299 9.47 1.22 -4.37
C PHE A 299 9.89 -0.21 -4.72
N ARG A 300 11.01 -0.40 -5.43
CA ARG A 300 11.48 -1.73 -5.87
C ARG A 300 11.78 -2.68 -4.70
N ASP A 301 12.02 -2.14 -3.51
CA ASP A 301 12.35 -2.85 -2.27
C ASP A 301 11.33 -2.56 -1.13
N PRO A 302 10.08 -3.08 -1.19
CA PRO A 302 9.06 -2.79 -0.18
C PRO A 302 9.47 -3.10 1.27
N ALA A 303 10.44 -4.00 1.49
CA ALA A 303 10.97 -4.33 2.81
C ALA A 303 11.56 -3.10 3.52
N ARG A 304 12.21 -2.18 2.79
CA ARG A 304 12.82 -0.96 3.36
C ARG A 304 11.83 -0.10 4.12
N PHE A 305 10.59 -0.03 3.63
CA PHE A 305 9.53 0.78 4.23
C PHE A 305 9.05 0.24 5.59
N SER A 306 9.32 -1.03 5.91
CA SER A 306 9.05 -1.58 7.24
C SER A 306 9.96 -1.00 8.32
N PHE A 307 11.06 -0.33 7.97
CA PHE A 307 11.88 0.41 8.93
C PHE A 307 11.23 1.71 9.42
N ALA A 308 10.11 2.14 8.85
CA ALA A 308 9.38 3.30 9.34
C ALA A 308 8.72 3.00 10.70
N HIS A 309 8.00 1.89 10.79
CA HIS A 309 7.20 1.56 11.98
C HIS A 309 7.21 0.09 12.35
N GLY A 310 8.17 -0.70 11.85
CA GLY A 310 8.28 -2.12 12.14
C GLY A 310 7.13 -2.91 11.53
N GLY A 311 6.86 -4.07 12.14
CA GLY A 311 5.77 -4.97 11.73
C GLY A 311 4.95 -5.43 12.92
N LYS A 312 3.67 -5.73 12.67
CA LYS A 312 2.75 -6.23 13.68
C LYS A 312 3.28 -7.51 14.36
N ASP A 313 4.03 -8.35 13.65
CA ASP A 313 4.60 -9.59 14.20
C ASP A 313 6.04 -9.36 14.71
N GLY A 314 6.55 -8.13 14.61
CA GLY A 314 7.88 -7.74 15.07
C GLY A 314 8.97 -7.87 14.01
N HIS A 315 8.60 -7.80 12.72
CA HIS A 315 9.54 -7.85 11.60
C HIS A 315 9.55 -6.53 10.83
N PRO A 316 10.70 -5.81 10.76
CA PRO A 316 12.00 -6.16 11.35
C PRO A 316 12.04 -6.06 12.89
N PHE A 317 11.23 -5.18 13.47
CA PHE A 317 11.14 -4.95 14.90
C PHE A 317 9.68 -4.65 15.31
N PRO A 318 9.34 -4.73 16.63
CA PRO A 318 8.02 -4.34 17.15
C PRO A 318 7.62 -2.90 16.82
N VAL A 319 6.33 -2.68 16.58
CA VAL A 319 5.81 -1.35 16.21
C VAL A 319 6.13 -0.31 17.31
N PRO A 320 6.92 0.74 17.04
CA PRO A 320 7.27 1.76 18.02
C PRO A 320 6.11 2.76 18.16
N THR A 321 5.13 2.45 19.02
CA THR A 321 3.86 3.19 19.07
C THR A 321 4.00 4.69 19.34
N ARG A 322 4.99 5.12 20.13
CA ARG A 322 5.23 6.55 20.40
C ARG A 322 5.68 7.30 19.15
N VAL A 323 6.62 6.72 18.41
CA VAL A 323 7.15 7.26 17.15
C VAL A 323 6.06 7.28 16.09
N TYR A 324 5.25 6.22 16.05
CA TYR A 324 4.09 6.13 15.15
C TYR A 324 3.12 7.29 15.41
N ASP A 325 2.76 7.52 16.67
CA ASP A 325 1.82 8.59 17.06
C ASP A 325 2.39 9.99 16.77
N GLU A 326 3.69 10.21 17.00
CA GLU A 326 4.37 11.46 16.67
C GLU A 326 4.43 11.72 15.15
N THR A 327 4.67 10.65 14.36
CA THR A 327 4.65 10.70 12.89
C THR A 327 3.26 11.07 12.37
N ILE A 328 2.20 10.43 12.90
CA ILE A 328 0.81 10.76 12.57
C ILE A 328 0.53 12.23 12.91
N GLY A 329 0.83 12.65 14.14
CA GLY A 329 0.55 14.01 14.60
C GLY A 329 1.27 15.06 13.76
N THR A 330 2.52 14.80 13.39
CA THR A 330 3.31 15.70 12.55
C THR A 330 2.71 15.86 11.16
N LEU A 331 2.33 14.74 10.52
CA LEU A 331 1.75 14.77 9.17
C LEU A 331 0.35 15.39 9.17
N GLN A 332 -0.50 15.07 10.15
CA GLN A 332 -1.84 15.65 10.28
C GLN A 332 -1.78 17.17 10.49
N GLN A 333 -0.92 17.64 11.40
CA GLN A 333 -0.72 19.08 11.59
C GLN A 333 -0.25 19.78 10.32
N ALA A 334 0.62 19.14 9.53
CA ALA A 334 1.09 19.69 8.27
C ALA A 334 -0.07 19.82 7.25
N VAL A 335 -0.90 18.80 7.12
CA VAL A 335 -2.10 18.81 6.26
C VAL A 335 -3.09 19.89 6.71
N GLU A 336 -3.41 19.96 8.01
CA GLU A 336 -4.34 20.96 8.56
C GLU A 336 -3.86 22.39 8.34
N ARG A 337 -2.56 22.66 8.56
CA ARG A 337 -1.95 23.97 8.28
C ARG A 337 -1.98 24.31 6.80
N SER A 338 -1.74 23.33 5.92
CA SER A 338 -1.80 23.52 4.47
C SER A 338 -3.20 23.93 4.00
N LYS A 339 -4.26 23.35 4.59
CA LYS A 339 -5.65 23.78 4.33
C LYS A 339 -5.91 25.25 4.68
N LEU A 340 -5.09 25.84 5.55
CA LEU A 340 -5.11 27.27 5.91
C LEU A 340 -4.12 28.13 5.09
N GLY A 341 -3.55 27.59 4.02
CA GLY A 341 -2.56 28.25 3.16
C GLY A 341 -1.12 28.22 3.70
N ARG A 342 -0.87 27.54 4.83
CA ARG A 342 0.47 27.43 5.44
C ARG A 342 1.12 26.10 5.05
N GLN A 343 1.87 26.12 3.96
CA GLN A 343 2.45 24.91 3.34
C GLN A 343 3.87 24.57 3.82
N ASP A 344 4.45 25.43 4.65
CA ASP A 344 5.82 25.34 5.16
C ASP A 344 6.16 23.94 5.69
N LYS A 345 5.31 23.37 6.56
CA LYS A 345 5.54 22.04 7.14
C LYS A 345 5.34 20.89 6.14
N LEU A 346 4.44 21.01 5.17
CA LEU A 346 4.29 19.99 4.13
C LEU A 346 5.46 20.01 3.15
N GLN A 347 5.96 21.20 2.80
CA GLN A 347 7.15 21.36 1.98
C GLN A 347 8.38 20.77 2.68
N ALA A 348 8.52 21.02 3.98
CA ALA A 348 9.54 20.40 4.82
C ALA A 348 9.48 18.86 4.76
N ILE A 349 8.28 18.28 4.93
CA ILE A 349 8.10 16.83 4.80
C ILE A 349 8.46 16.37 3.39
N ALA A 350 7.99 17.05 2.34
CA ALA A 350 8.28 16.70 0.95
C ALA A 350 9.77 16.76 0.62
N SER A 351 10.52 17.66 1.26
CA SER A 351 11.97 17.77 1.09
C SER A 351 12.71 16.51 1.57
N LEU A 352 12.19 15.80 2.57
CA LEU A 352 12.83 14.58 3.11
C LEU A 352 13.08 13.56 2.00
N SER A 353 12.09 13.27 1.17
CA SER A 353 12.22 12.34 0.03
C SER A 353 13.27 12.79 -0.99
N LYS A 354 13.42 14.10 -1.21
CA LYS A 354 14.43 14.65 -2.14
C LYS A 354 15.83 14.53 -1.54
N VAL A 355 15.96 14.83 -0.25
CA VAL A 355 17.24 14.76 0.46
C VAL A 355 17.71 13.32 0.58
N THR A 356 16.84 12.37 0.96
CA THR A 356 17.21 10.95 1.01
C THR A 356 17.57 10.40 -0.36
N ALA A 357 16.88 10.82 -1.42
CA ALA A 357 17.21 10.43 -2.78
C ALA A 357 18.60 10.91 -3.19
N ARG A 358 18.96 12.17 -2.90
CA ARG A 358 20.29 12.74 -3.17
C ARG A 358 21.38 12.04 -2.37
N LEU A 359 21.17 11.87 -1.06
CA LEU A 359 22.13 11.19 -0.19
C LEU A 359 22.42 9.75 -0.66
N ALA A 360 21.40 9.04 -1.16
CA ALA A 360 21.55 7.67 -1.62
C ALA A 360 22.43 7.51 -2.88
N GLU A 361 22.66 8.56 -3.67
CA GLU A 361 23.51 8.50 -4.87
C GLU A 361 24.96 8.16 -4.48
N ASP A 362 25.48 8.87 -3.48
CA ASP A 362 26.86 8.76 -3.01
C ASP A 362 27.01 7.89 -1.74
N PHE A 363 25.91 7.39 -1.17
CA PHE A 363 25.97 6.59 0.05
C PHE A 363 26.70 5.26 -0.17
N VAL A 364 27.65 4.97 0.71
CA VAL A 364 28.37 3.69 0.77
C VAL A 364 27.95 2.96 2.05
N PRO A 365 27.21 1.85 1.96
CA PRO A 365 26.82 1.08 3.13
C PRO A 365 28.05 0.50 3.84
N ASP A 366 28.17 0.78 5.14
CA ASP A 366 29.29 0.38 6.00
C ASP A 366 28.86 -0.49 7.20
N GLY A 367 27.57 -0.82 7.32
CA GLY A 367 27.00 -1.61 8.42
C GLY A 367 26.15 -2.80 7.97
N SER A 368 25.77 -3.65 8.94
CA SER A 368 24.91 -4.82 8.72
C SER A 368 23.43 -4.52 9.01
N VAL A 369 22.54 -5.04 8.15
CA VAL A 369 21.08 -4.98 8.37
C VAL A 369 20.70 -5.76 9.62
N GLU A 370 21.35 -6.89 9.87
CA GLU A 370 21.13 -7.73 11.04
C GLU A 370 21.51 -6.99 12.34
N GLU A 371 22.63 -6.26 12.34
CA GLU A 371 23.04 -5.41 13.47
C GLU A 371 22.05 -4.27 13.71
N LEU A 372 21.60 -3.60 12.65
CA LEU A 372 20.56 -2.58 12.73
C LEU A 372 19.28 -3.16 13.33
N ILE A 373 18.80 -4.30 12.83
CA ILE A 373 17.59 -4.95 13.34
C ILE A 373 17.76 -5.36 14.82
N ALA A 374 18.93 -5.88 15.19
CA ALA A 374 19.23 -6.23 16.58
C ALA A 374 19.19 -4.98 17.49
N HIS A 375 19.78 -3.87 17.04
CA HIS A 375 19.74 -2.60 17.74
C HIS A 375 18.28 -2.11 17.93
N GLU A 376 17.48 -2.14 16.87
CA GLU A 376 16.08 -1.73 16.90
C GLU A 376 15.25 -2.56 17.88
N ARG A 377 15.45 -3.88 17.87
CA ARG A 377 14.77 -4.79 18.80
C ARG A 377 15.18 -4.51 20.25
N ALA A 378 16.46 -4.30 20.52
CA ALA A 378 16.96 -3.98 21.86
C ALA A 378 16.44 -2.62 22.38
N ALA A 379 16.23 -1.65 21.49
CA ALA A 379 15.73 -0.32 21.82
C ALA A 379 14.19 -0.21 21.82
N SER A 380 13.47 -1.18 21.27
CA SER A 380 12.03 -1.10 20.99
C SER A 380 11.17 -0.70 22.19
N TRP A 381 11.49 -1.19 23.41
CA TRP A 381 10.75 -0.86 24.63
C TRP A 381 10.78 0.63 24.97
N LYS A 382 11.85 1.36 24.61
CA LYS A 382 11.99 2.81 24.84
C LYS A 382 10.95 3.60 24.04
N TYR A 383 10.50 3.07 22.92
CA TYR A 383 9.54 3.71 22.01
C TYR A 383 8.13 3.12 22.10
N GLY A 384 7.84 2.33 23.15
CA GLY A 384 6.54 1.68 23.31
C GLY A 384 6.33 0.49 22.35
N GLY A 385 7.41 -0.15 21.90
CA GLY A 385 7.40 -1.29 20.99
C GLY A 385 6.30 -2.29 21.30
N ARG A 386 5.49 -2.62 20.29
CA ARG A 386 4.33 -3.51 20.45
C ARG A 386 4.15 -4.42 19.24
N THR A 387 3.89 -5.69 19.49
CA THR A 387 3.49 -6.68 18.49
C THR A 387 2.09 -7.20 18.80
N VAL A 388 1.57 -8.08 17.95
CA VAL A 388 0.36 -8.87 18.25
C VAL A 388 0.53 -9.76 19.49
N PHE A 389 1.77 -10.07 19.88
CA PHE A 389 2.10 -10.93 21.02
C PHE A 389 2.26 -10.17 22.34
N GLY A 390 2.35 -8.83 22.30
CA GLY A 390 2.46 -8.01 23.50
C GLY A 390 3.37 -6.81 23.35
N LYS A 391 3.73 -6.20 24.49
CA LYS A 391 4.66 -5.07 24.55
C LYS A 391 6.10 -5.57 24.65
N ALA A 392 7.02 -4.89 23.97
CA ALA A 392 8.45 -5.06 24.13
C ALA A 392 8.84 -4.73 25.57
N LYS A 393 9.69 -5.58 26.16
CA LYS A 393 10.18 -5.43 27.52
C LYS A 393 11.61 -4.89 27.50
N PRO A 394 12.04 -4.12 28.53
CA PRO A 394 13.45 -3.81 28.70
C PRO A 394 14.25 -5.11 28.86
N PRO A 395 15.52 -5.13 28.43
CA PRO A 395 16.39 -6.27 28.73
C PRO A 395 16.45 -6.46 30.24
N GLU A 396 16.34 -7.71 30.70
CA GLU A 396 16.52 -8.03 32.11
C GLU A 396 17.91 -7.59 32.51
N SER A 397 18.01 -6.73 33.52
CA SER A 397 19.31 -6.39 34.10
C SER A 397 19.93 -7.68 34.60
N ARG A 398 20.98 -8.16 33.95
CA ARG A 398 21.94 -9.05 34.60
C ARG A 398 22.54 -8.23 35.74
N GLN A 399 21.87 -8.26 36.89
CA GLN A 399 22.51 -7.96 38.15
C GLN A 399 23.66 -8.97 38.22
N LEU A 400 24.89 -8.50 38.01
CA LEU A 400 26.06 -9.29 38.37
C LEU A 400 25.83 -9.69 39.83
N ASN A 401 25.73 -10.99 40.11
CA ASN A 401 25.74 -11.48 41.48
C ASN A 401 27.07 -11.02 42.08
N LEU A 402 27.02 -9.92 42.83
CA LEU A 402 28.16 -9.33 43.53
C LEU A 402 28.53 -10.13 44.80
N PHE A 403 28.04 -11.37 44.92
CA PHE A 403 28.32 -12.30 46.00
C PHE A 403 28.39 -13.74 45.46
N ASP A 404 29.39 -13.99 44.62
CA ASP A 404 30.07 -15.30 44.64
C ASP A 404 31.47 -15.06 45.22
N ASP A 405 31.50 -14.59 46.47
CA ASP A 405 32.69 -14.77 47.31
C ASP A 405 32.53 -16.11 48.01
N GLY A 406 33.42 -17.02 47.64
CA GLY A 406 33.49 -18.35 48.21
C GLY A 406 33.61 -18.30 49.72
N LEU A 407 32.85 -19.16 50.37
CA LEU A 407 33.21 -19.71 51.65
C LEU A 407 33.22 -21.23 51.50
N GLN A 408 34.36 -21.78 51.91
CA GLN A 408 34.78 -23.17 51.91
C GLN A 408 33.78 -24.13 52.58
#